data_AF-A0A975G6X9-F1
#
_entry.id   AF-A0A975G6X9-F1
#
_cell.length_a   1.000
_cell.length_b   1.000
_cell.length_c   1.000
_cell.angle_alpha   90.00
_cell.angle_beta   90.00
_cell.angle_gamma   90.00
#
_symmetry.space_group_name_H-M   'P 1'
#
loop_
_entity.id
_entity.type
_entity.pdbx_description
1 polymer ?
#
loop_
_entity_poly.entity_id
_entity_poly.type
_entity_poly.pdbx_seq_one_letter_code
_entity_poly.pdbx_strand_id
1 'polypeptide(L)'
;MKTTSIAKAKKKGMTLLELTVVILVLLSLISILFIGARAWKKGSDRAGCLLNIRNVQQAIRSYGNMSALNPGDTIPASKTATQVLIGSGLFMENTPTCPGNGTYSGLSGTTIPNVGTVLLSCNFSDGPVHTPTNTANW
;
A
#
# COMPACT_ATOMS: atom_id res chain seq x y z
N MET A 1 -6.32 80.89 11.15
CA MET A 1 -6.25 79.58 11.82
C MET A 1 -6.46 78.50 10.75
N LYS A 2 -5.43 77.75 10.35
CA LYS A 2 -5.53 76.73 9.28
C LYS A 2 -6.16 75.47 9.85
N THR A 3 -7.29 75.05 9.31
CA THR A 3 -7.96 73.79 9.67
C THR A 3 -7.46 72.66 8.77
N THR A 4 -6.68 71.75 9.34
CA THR A 4 -6.16 70.57 8.63
C THR A 4 -7.26 69.51 8.55
N SER A 5 -7.83 69.31 7.36
CA SER A 5 -8.79 68.24 7.08
C SER A 5 -8.07 66.90 7.01
N ILE A 6 -8.33 66.00 7.96
CA ILE A 6 -7.88 64.61 7.91
C ILE A 6 -8.87 63.84 7.02
N ALA A 7 -8.52 63.67 5.75
CA ALA A 7 -9.26 62.81 4.84
C ALA A 7 -9.15 61.35 5.32
N LYS A 8 -10.23 60.78 5.85
CA LYS A 8 -10.31 59.34 6.14
C LYS A 8 -10.17 58.55 4.84
N ALA A 9 -9.06 57.83 4.68
CA ALA A 9 -8.90 56.88 3.59
C ALA A 9 -10.02 55.84 3.65
N LYS A 10 -10.85 55.75 2.60
CA LYS A 10 -11.84 54.69 2.45
C LYS A 10 -11.10 53.36 2.39
N LYS A 11 -11.21 52.55 3.45
CA LYS A 11 -10.77 51.16 3.40
C LYS A 11 -11.64 50.44 2.37
N LYS A 12 -11.05 49.94 1.28
CA LYS A 12 -11.72 49.01 0.38
C LYS A 12 -11.93 47.70 1.17
N GLY A 13 -13.16 47.46 1.62
CA GLY A 13 -13.54 46.15 2.14
C GLY A 13 -13.56 45.13 1.01
N MET A 14 -13.14 43.90 1.29
CA MET A 14 -13.31 42.76 0.38
C MET A 14 -14.81 42.60 0.10
N THR A 15 -15.19 42.49 -1.18
CA THR A 15 -16.60 42.39 -1.53
C THR A 15 -17.14 40.99 -1.21
N LEU A 16 -18.42 40.89 -0.85
CA LEU A 16 -19.06 39.60 -0.56
C LEU A 16 -18.96 38.63 -1.75
N LEU A 17 -18.96 39.19 -2.98
CA LEU A 17 -18.78 38.44 -4.22
C LEU A 17 -17.35 37.88 -4.39
N GLU A 18 -16.31 38.63 -4.03
CA GLU A 18 -14.93 38.12 -4.07
C GLU A 18 -14.75 36.94 -3.10
N LEU A 19 -15.35 37.04 -1.91
CA LEU A 19 -15.28 35.98 -0.91
C LEU A 19 -16.08 34.73 -1.35
N THR A 20 -17.26 34.87 -1.93
CA THR A 20 -18.03 33.73 -2.42
C THR A 20 -17.36 33.06 -3.62
N VAL A 21 -16.78 33.81 -4.56
CA VAL A 21 -16.02 33.24 -5.69
C VAL A 21 -14.82 32.44 -5.19
N VAL A 22 -14.07 32.99 -4.23
CA VAL A 22 -12.91 32.28 -3.64
C VAL A 22 -13.35 30.98 -2.97
N ILE A 23 -14.42 31.01 -2.16
CA ILE A 23 -14.93 29.81 -1.49
C ILE A 23 -15.37 28.76 -2.51
N LEU A 24 -16.11 29.15 -3.56
CA LEU A 24 -16.55 28.24 -4.61
C LEU A 24 -15.37 27.56 -5.31
N VAL A 25 -14.32 28.33 -5.63
CA VAL A 25 -13.10 27.78 -6.23
C VAL A 25 -12.40 26.81 -5.28
N LEU A 26 -12.20 27.19 -4.01
CA LEU A 26 -11.55 26.33 -3.03
C LEU A 26 -12.30 25.00 -2.83
N LEU A 27 -13.62 25.03 -2.68
CA LEU A 27 -14.45 23.83 -2.53
C LEU A 27 -14.39 22.93 -3.78
N SER A 28 -14.34 23.52 -4.98
CA SER A 28 -14.18 22.76 -6.22
C SER A 28 -12.85 22.03 -6.29
N LEU A 29 -11.74 22.68 -5.91
CA LEU A 29 -10.41 22.08 -5.91
C LEU A 29 -10.27 20.97 -4.86
N ILE A 30 -10.82 21.21 -3.66
CA ILE A 30 -10.83 20.21 -2.58
C ILE A 30 -11.58 18.95 -3.02
N SER A 31 -12.70 19.10 -3.74
CA SER A 31 -13.50 17.97 -4.22
C SER A 31 -12.72 17.08 -5.20
N ILE A 32 -12.00 17.69 -6.16
CA ILE A 32 -11.16 16.96 -7.12
C ILE A 32 -10.01 16.24 -6.40
N LEU A 33 -9.39 16.90 -5.42
CA LEU A 33 -8.32 16.33 -4.61
C LEU A 33 -8.76 15.04 -3.90
N PHE A 34 -9.96 15.02 -3.30
CA PHE A 34 -10.45 13.83 -2.60
C PHE A 34 -10.64 12.63 -3.53
N ILE A 35 -11.13 12.85 -4.75
CA ILE A 35 -11.30 11.78 -5.75
C ILE A 35 -9.92 11.24 -6.14
N GLY A 36 -8.98 12.12 -6.44
CA GLY A 36 -7.61 11.74 -6.79
C GLY A 36 -6.90 11.00 -5.67
N ALA A 37 -6.98 11.49 -4.43
CA ALA A 37 -6.36 10.89 -3.26
C ALA A 37 -6.89 9.48 -2.96
N ARG A 38 -8.21 9.24 -3.12
CA ARG A 38 -8.80 7.91 -2.93
C ARG A 38 -8.31 6.92 -3.98
N ALA A 39 -8.27 7.33 -5.25
CA ALA A 39 -7.76 6.49 -6.34
C ALA A 39 -6.27 6.17 -6.15
N TRP A 40 -5.46 7.16 -5.77
CA TRP A 40 -4.05 6.98 -5.46
C TRP A 40 -3.82 6.04 -4.29
N LYS A 41 -4.55 6.21 -3.16
CA LYS A 41 -4.45 5.32 -2.00
C LYS A 41 -4.71 3.87 -2.38
N LYS A 42 -5.78 3.62 -3.14
CA LYS A 42 -6.16 2.29 -3.65
C LYS A 42 -5.08 1.66 -4.53
N GLY A 43 -4.42 2.46 -5.38
CA GLY A 43 -3.29 2.00 -6.20
C GLY A 43 -2.04 1.70 -5.35
N SER A 44 -1.73 2.56 -4.39
CA SER A 44 -0.60 2.38 -3.46
C SER A 44 -0.76 1.13 -2.59
N ASP A 45 -1.97 0.87 -2.11
CA ASP A 45 -2.28 -0.30 -1.29
C ASP A 45 -2.04 -1.60 -2.05
N ARG A 46 -2.49 -1.64 -3.32
CA ARG A 46 -2.23 -2.76 -4.21
C ARG A 46 -0.74 -2.95 -4.45
N ALA A 47 0.00 -1.88 -4.74
CA ALA A 47 1.43 -1.97 -4.98
C ALA A 47 2.17 -2.51 -3.74
N GLY A 48 1.87 -1.98 -2.54
CA GLY A 48 2.44 -2.46 -1.28
C GLY A 48 2.10 -3.92 -1.00
N CYS A 49 0.86 -4.34 -1.28
CA CYS A 49 0.45 -5.72 -1.13
C CYS A 49 1.22 -6.68 -2.07
N LEU A 50 1.37 -6.31 -3.34
CA LEU A 50 2.14 -7.10 -4.31
C LEU A 50 3.63 -7.17 -3.95
N LEU A 51 4.19 -6.10 -3.40
CA LEU A 51 5.57 -6.12 -2.89
C LEU A 51 5.74 -7.08 -1.72
N ASN A 52 4.78 -7.12 -0.78
CA ASN A 52 4.81 -8.09 0.31
C ASN A 52 4.75 -9.54 -0.21
N ILE A 53 3.85 -9.84 -1.15
CA ILE A 53 3.77 -11.16 -1.80
C ILE A 53 5.09 -11.52 -2.48
N ARG A 54 5.66 -10.59 -3.26
CA ARG A 54 6.95 -10.79 -3.92
C ARG A 54 8.08 -11.06 -2.92
N ASN A 55 8.17 -10.27 -1.85
CA ASN A 55 9.22 -10.42 -0.85
C ASN A 55 9.14 -11.79 -0.16
N VAL A 56 7.92 -12.25 0.16
CA VAL A 56 7.69 -13.59 0.73
C VAL A 56 8.08 -14.69 -0.26
N GLN A 57 7.74 -14.52 -1.55
CA GLN A 57 8.14 -15.45 -2.60
C GLN A 57 9.68 -15.51 -2.75
N GLN A 58 10.36 -14.37 -2.70
CA GLN A 58 11.82 -14.32 -2.74
C GLN A 58 12.45 -14.94 -1.50
N ALA A 59 11.86 -14.72 -0.32
CA ALA A 59 12.29 -15.31 0.93
C ALA A 59 12.24 -16.84 0.90
N ILE A 60 11.11 -17.44 0.45
CA ILE A 60 11.01 -18.91 0.37
C ILE A 60 11.98 -19.52 -0.65
N ARG A 61 12.23 -18.82 -1.77
CA ARG A 61 13.22 -19.25 -2.77
C ARG A 61 14.64 -19.19 -2.21
N SER A 62 14.97 -18.13 -1.47
CA SER A 62 16.26 -18.00 -0.80
C SER A 62 16.44 -19.08 0.27
N TYR A 63 15.40 -19.35 1.06
CA TYR A 63 15.40 -20.43 2.05
C TYR A 63 15.62 -21.80 1.40
N GLY A 64 14.92 -22.09 0.30
CA GLY A 64 15.09 -23.32 -0.45
C GLY A 64 16.54 -23.49 -0.93
N ASN A 65 17.12 -22.46 -1.55
CA ASN A 65 18.51 -22.49 -2.00
C ASN A 65 19.52 -22.70 -0.85
N MET A 66 19.34 -22.01 0.28
CA MET A 66 20.23 -22.13 1.45
C MET A 66 20.11 -23.50 2.15
N SER A 67 18.94 -24.14 2.04
CA SER A 67 18.64 -25.42 2.68
C SER A 67 18.78 -26.60 1.72
N ALA A 68 19.28 -26.37 0.50
CA ALA A 68 19.38 -27.37 -0.57
C ALA A 68 18.04 -28.08 -0.89
N LEU A 69 16.94 -27.32 -0.84
CA LEU A 69 15.60 -27.78 -1.19
C LEU A 69 15.21 -27.28 -2.58
N ASN A 70 14.61 -28.17 -3.36
CA ASN A 70 14.06 -27.89 -4.68
C ASN A 70 12.60 -27.41 -4.58
N PRO A 71 12.07 -26.77 -5.64
CA PRO A 71 10.63 -26.55 -5.76
C PRO A 71 9.86 -27.86 -5.61
N GLY A 72 8.82 -27.86 -4.77
CA GLY A 72 8.04 -29.05 -4.44
C GLY A 72 8.51 -29.81 -3.19
N ASP A 73 9.74 -29.58 -2.72
CA ASP A 73 10.24 -30.23 -1.51
C ASP A 73 9.53 -29.72 -0.25
N THR A 74 9.44 -30.58 0.75
CA THR A 74 8.85 -30.26 2.05
C THR A 74 9.88 -29.55 2.94
N ILE A 75 9.43 -28.49 3.62
CA ILE A 75 10.18 -27.78 4.64
C ILE A 75 10.53 -28.76 5.79
N PRO A 76 11.82 -28.93 6.14
CA PRO A 76 12.24 -29.88 7.16
C PRO A 76 11.61 -29.65 8.54
N ALA A 77 11.57 -30.72 9.33
CA ALA A 77 11.15 -30.73 10.73
C ALA A 77 9.70 -30.27 10.97
N SER A 78 8.80 -30.50 10.00
CA SER A 78 7.37 -30.16 10.09
C SER A 78 7.11 -28.68 10.39
N LYS A 79 8.05 -27.80 10.03
CA LYS A 79 7.89 -26.35 10.16
C LYS A 79 7.02 -25.81 9.03
N THR A 80 6.32 -24.71 9.32
CA THR A 80 5.57 -23.96 8.31
C THR A 80 6.43 -22.87 7.67
N ALA A 81 6.01 -22.36 6.51
CA ALA A 81 6.65 -21.22 5.87
C ALA A 81 6.74 -20.01 6.82
N THR A 82 5.73 -19.75 7.67
CA THR A 82 5.83 -18.73 8.72
C THR A 82 7.05 -18.92 9.60
N GLN A 83 7.30 -20.13 10.10
CA GLN A 83 8.34 -20.41 11.10
C GLN A 83 9.76 -20.38 10.55
N VAL A 84 9.94 -20.55 9.23
CA VAL A 84 11.26 -20.51 8.58
C VAL A 84 11.54 -19.17 7.90
N LEU A 85 10.50 -18.39 7.57
CA LEU A 85 10.65 -17.11 6.87
C LEU A 85 10.50 -15.91 7.79
N ILE A 86 9.65 -15.97 8.83
CA ILE A 86 9.23 -14.81 9.61
C ILE A 86 9.68 -14.92 11.06
N GLY A 87 10.43 -13.93 11.52
CA GLY A 87 10.94 -13.82 12.88
C GLY A 87 12.32 -13.16 12.92
N SER A 88 12.81 -12.91 14.13
CA SER A 88 14.08 -12.20 14.29
C SER A 88 15.26 -12.98 13.71
N GLY A 89 16.02 -12.34 12.82
CA GLY A 89 17.16 -12.96 12.14
C GLY A 89 16.79 -13.96 11.04
N LEU A 90 15.51 -14.03 10.66
CA LEU A 90 15.04 -14.78 9.49
C LEU A 90 14.94 -13.87 8.26
N PHE A 91 14.36 -14.37 7.17
CA PHE A 91 14.26 -13.63 5.90
C PHE A 91 13.37 -12.39 5.99
N MET A 92 12.42 -12.39 6.93
CA MET A 92 11.56 -11.25 7.24
C MET A 92 11.42 -11.11 8.75
N GLU A 93 11.71 -9.92 9.26
CA GLU A 93 11.63 -9.64 10.70
C GLU A 93 10.18 -9.68 11.23
N ASN A 94 9.23 -9.21 10.42
CA ASN A 94 7.83 -9.05 10.83
C ASN A 94 6.88 -9.72 9.83
N THR A 95 5.76 -10.23 10.34
CA THR A 95 4.67 -10.74 9.49
C THR A 95 4.11 -9.60 8.63
N PRO A 96 4.08 -9.76 7.29
CA PRO A 96 3.56 -8.73 6.41
C PRO A 96 2.06 -8.52 6.65
N THR A 97 1.63 -7.27 6.66
CA THR A 97 0.22 -6.88 6.68
C THR A 97 -0.18 -6.27 5.34
N CYS A 98 -1.44 -6.39 4.93
CA CYS A 98 -1.91 -5.76 3.71
C CYS A 98 -2.27 -4.30 4.00
N PRO A 99 -1.69 -3.31 3.28
CA PRO A 99 -2.02 -1.88 3.50
C PRO A 99 -3.49 -1.53 3.19
N GLY A 100 -4.14 -2.37 2.37
CA GLY A 100 -5.57 -2.28 2.07
C GLY A 100 -6.47 -3.01 3.06
N ASN A 101 -5.96 -3.47 4.21
CA ASN A 101 -6.70 -4.25 5.22
C ASN A 101 -7.18 -5.63 4.74
N GLY A 102 -6.52 -6.21 3.72
CA GLY A 102 -6.67 -7.62 3.40
C GLY A 102 -5.90 -8.53 4.37
N THR A 103 -6.24 -9.81 4.34
CA THR A 103 -5.56 -10.89 5.05
C THR A 103 -4.74 -11.72 4.06
N TYR A 104 -3.55 -12.14 4.46
CA TYR A 104 -2.74 -13.07 3.69
C TYR A 104 -2.98 -14.52 4.09
N SER A 105 -2.99 -15.42 3.11
CA SER A 105 -3.07 -16.86 3.28
C SER A 105 -1.92 -17.57 2.56
N GLY A 106 -1.54 -18.75 3.04
CA GLY A 106 -0.50 -19.60 2.43
C GLY A 106 0.78 -19.79 3.26
N LEU A 107 1.03 -18.94 4.27
CA LEU A 107 2.21 -19.08 5.14
C LEU A 107 2.19 -20.32 6.06
N SER A 108 1.02 -20.94 6.23
CA SER A 108 0.89 -22.21 6.96
C SER A 108 1.35 -23.42 6.13
N GLY A 109 1.67 -23.23 4.85
CA GLY A 109 2.17 -24.29 3.97
C GLY A 109 3.51 -24.84 4.44
N THR A 110 3.75 -26.11 4.13
CA THR A 110 4.97 -26.85 4.52
C THR A 110 5.82 -27.23 3.32
N THR A 111 5.54 -26.70 2.12
CA THR A 111 6.26 -27.03 0.90
C THR A 111 6.84 -25.80 0.23
N ILE A 112 7.98 -25.96 -0.43
CA ILE A 112 8.53 -24.94 -1.32
C ILE A 112 7.62 -24.89 -2.56
N PRO A 113 7.05 -23.73 -2.93
CA PRO A 113 6.15 -23.67 -4.07
C PRO A 113 6.86 -24.08 -5.37
N ASN A 114 6.16 -24.78 -6.25
CA ASN A 114 6.64 -25.01 -7.61
C ASN A 114 6.83 -23.68 -8.36
N VAL A 115 7.66 -23.68 -9.40
CA VAL A 115 7.80 -22.51 -10.26
C VAL A 115 6.45 -22.21 -10.91
N GLY A 116 6.02 -20.95 -10.88
CA GLY A 116 4.69 -20.53 -11.34
C GLY A 116 3.66 -20.37 -10.22
N THR A 117 3.88 -21.01 -9.06
CA THR A 117 2.92 -21.04 -7.96
C THR A 117 3.27 -19.99 -6.90
N VAL A 118 2.28 -19.16 -6.56
CA VAL A 118 2.42 -18.13 -5.53
C VAL A 118 2.24 -18.75 -4.15
N LEU A 119 3.18 -18.51 -3.24
CA LEU A 119 3.07 -18.95 -1.85
C LEU A 119 2.02 -18.15 -1.06
N LEU A 120 1.95 -16.84 -1.27
CA LEU A 120 1.14 -15.91 -0.48
C LEU A 120 0.02 -15.27 -1.31
N SER A 121 -1.23 -15.48 -0.94
CA SER A 121 -2.38 -14.81 -1.56
C SER A 121 -3.05 -13.81 -0.61
N CYS A 122 -3.56 -12.69 -1.14
CA CYS A 122 -4.33 -11.71 -0.39
C CYS A 122 -5.82 -11.82 -0.72
N ASN A 123 -6.70 -11.78 0.29
CA ASN A 123 -8.16 -11.87 0.11
C ASN A 123 -8.88 -10.52 -0.05
N PHE A 124 -8.15 -9.42 -0.30
CA PHE A 124 -8.74 -8.09 -0.38
C PHE A 124 -9.76 -7.98 -1.53
N SER A 125 -11.00 -7.57 -1.19
CA SER A 125 -12.15 -7.50 -2.12
C SER A 125 -12.58 -6.08 -2.46
N ASP A 126 -12.28 -5.09 -1.61
CA ASP A 126 -12.85 -3.74 -1.71
C ASP A 126 -12.07 -2.84 -2.70
N GLY A 127 -11.56 -3.44 -3.78
CA GLY A 127 -10.76 -2.70 -4.73
C GLY A 127 -10.15 -3.48 -5.89
N PRO A 128 -9.05 -2.99 -6.48
CA PRO A 128 -8.42 -3.70 -7.58
C PRO A 128 -7.79 -4.95 -6.98
N VAL A 129 -7.92 -6.08 -7.65
CA VAL A 129 -7.51 -7.35 -7.07
C VAL A 129 -6.01 -7.31 -6.68
N HIS A 130 -5.72 -7.68 -5.43
CA HIS A 130 -4.36 -7.77 -4.89
C HIS A 130 -3.69 -9.09 -5.27
N THR A 131 -3.79 -9.46 -6.55
CA THR A 131 -3.16 -10.65 -7.11
C THR A 131 -2.14 -10.24 -8.17
N PRO A 132 -0.98 -10.92 -8.23
CA PRO A 132 -0.04 -10.74 -9.32
C PRO A 132 -0.69 -11.12 -10.66
N THR A 133 -0.38 -10.37 -11.72
CA THR A 133 -0.94 -10.62 -13.05
C THR A 133 -0.20 -11.70 -13.83
N ASN A 134 1.08 -11.95 -13.51
CA ASN A 134 1.89 -13.00 -14.11
C ASN A 134 2.88 -13.53 -13.07
N THR A 135 2.84 -14.84 -12.86
CA THR A 135 3.65 -15.55 -11.85
C THR A 135 4.52 -16.64 -12.48
N ALA A 136 4.56 -16.75 -13.81
CA ALA A 136 5.19 -17.88 -14.51
C ALA A 136 6.68 -18.07 -14.17
N ASN A 137 7.38 -16.99 -13.81
CA ASN A 137 8.79 -16.99 -13.45
C ASN A 137 9.04 -16.93 -11.93
N TRP A 138 8.01 -17.15 -11.10
CA TRP A 138 8.08 -17.01 -9.64
C TRP A 138 8.26 -18.34 -8.92
#